data_AF-A0A354YW77-F1
#
_entry.id   AF-A0A354YW77-F1
#
_cell.length_a   1.000
_cell.length_b   1.000
_cell.length_c   1.000
_cell.angle_alpha   90.00
_cell.angle_beta   90.00
_cell.angle_gamma   90.00
#
_symmetry.space_group_name_H-M   'P 1'
#
loop_
_entity.id
_entity.type
_entity.pdbx_description
1 polymer ?
#
loop_
_entity_poly.entity_id
_entity_poly.type
_entity_poly.pdbx_seq_one_letter_code
_entity_poly.pdbx_strand_id
1 'polypeptide(L)'
;DLMYNDFVIVGSESDPAKIKGLKTSAEALKKIMDSKSPFISRGDNSGTHVSEKELWQKAGLKPEGDWYRVYEKGAEGNVKTLKYTDEQKAYTIIDRATYLTLKD
;
A
#
# COMPACT_ATOMS: atom_id res chain seq x y z
N ASP A 1 15.07 18.49 -12.56
CA ASP A 1 14.64 17.89 -11.29
C ASP A 1 13.81 16.65 -11.53
N LEU A 2 14.35 15.48 -11.17
CA LEU A 2 13.55 14.27 -11.07
C LEU A 2 12.73 14.37 -9.78
N MET A 3 11.42 14.55 -9.90
CA MET A 3 10.50 14.46 -8.77
C MET A 3 10.64 13.07 -8.13
N TYR A 4 11.23 12.98 -6.94
CA TYR A 4 11.11 11.80 -6.11
C TYR A 4 9.66 11.77 -5.59
N ASN A 5 8.82 10.95 -6.23
CA ASN A 5 7.51 10.66 -5.67
C ASN A 5 7.70 9.84 -4.38
N ASP A 6 7.27 10.40 -3.27
CA ASP A 6 7.28 9.77 -1.96
C ASP A 6 5.96 9.02 -1.76
N PHE A 7 6.05 7.76 -1.34
CA PHE A 7 4.92 6.86 -1.14
C PHE A 7 4.86 6.40 0.30
N VAL A 8 3.65 6.21 0.80
CA VAL A 8 3.41 5.74 2.17
C VAL A 8 2.66 4.42 2.15
N ILE A 9 3.06 3.52 3.04
CA ILE A 9 2.24 2.36 3.40
C ILE A 9 1.26 2.84 4.47
N VAL A 10 -0.03 2.68 4.19
CA VAL A 10 -1.11 3.03 5.12
C VAL A 10 -1.92 1.78 5.41
N GLY A 11 -2.57 1.75 6.58
CA GLY A 11 -3.49 0.68 6.93
C GLY A 11 -4.25 0.99 8.20
N SER A 12 -5.09 0.04 8.63
CA SER A 12 -5.98 0.25 9.77
C SER A 12 -5.24 0.62 11.06
N GLU A 13 -5.92 1.36 11.93
CA GLU A 13 -5.35 1.78 13.22
C GLU A 13 -4.89 0.61 14.09
N SER A 14 -5.60 -0.53 13.99
CA SER A 14 -5.30 -1.76 14.74
C SER A 14 -3.95 -2.38 14.40
N ASP A 15 -3.37 -2.02 13.25
CA ASP A 15 -2.04 -2.43 12.79
C ASP A 15 -1.74 -3.94 13.03
N PRO A 16 -2.52 -4.87 12.43
CA PRO A 16 -2.37 -6.30 12.68
C PRO A 16 -0.98 -6.85 12.29
N ALA A 17 -0.32 -6.25 11.29
CA ALA A 17 1.04 -6.61 10.87
C ALA A 17 2.14 -5.94 11.75
N LYS A 18 1.77 -5.03 12.66
CA LYS A 18 2.68 -4.30 13.55
C LYS A 18 3.79 -3.57 12.79
N ILE A 19 3.41 -2.81 11.76
CA ILE A 19 4.36 -2.07 10.93
C ILE A 19 4.66 -0.66 11.43
N LYS A 20 3.86 -0.12 12.35
CA LYS A 20 4.09 1.21 12.93
C LYS A 20 5.47 1.25 13.60
N GLY A 21 6.26 2.27 13.24
CA GLY A 21 7.61 2.49 13.79
C GLY A 21 8.73 1.71 13.10
N LEU A 22 8.44 0.90 12.08
CA LEU A 22 9.48 0.29 11.25
C LEU A 22 10.22 1.36 10.43
N LYS A 23 11.51 1.12 10.19
CA LYS A 23 12.40 2.13 9.58
C LYS A 23 12.46 2.02 8.06
N THR A 24 12.05 0.89 7.50
CA THR A 24 12.12 0.64 6.05
C THR A 24 10.81 0.09 5.52
N SER A 25 10.50 0.44 4.27
CA SER A 25 9.36 -0.13 3.54
C SER A 25 9.52 -1.64 3.34
N ALA A 26 10.74 -2.13 3.12
CA ALA A 26 11.01 -3.56 2.97
C ALA A 26 10.63 -4.36 4.23
N GLU A 27 10.98 -3.88 5.42
CA GLU A 27 10.58 -4.52 6.69
C GLU A 27 9.06 -4.52 6.88
N ALA A 28 8.40 -3.41 6.55
CA ALA A 28 6.94 -3.31 6.65
C ALA A 28 6.23 -4.26 5.69
N LEU A 29 6.65 -4.29 4.43
CA LEU A 29 6.10 -5.20 3.41
C LEU A 29 6.32 -6.67 3.79
N LYS A 30 7.50 -6.99 4.33
CA LYS A 30 7.79 -8.32 4.87
C LYS A 30 6.83 -8.70 5.99
N LYS A 31 6.59 -7.81 6.96
CA LYS A 31 5.66 -8.06 8.07
C LYS A 31 4.21 -8.25 7.61
N ILE A 32 3.76 -7.46 6.63
CA ILE A 32 2.42 -7.62 6.04
C ILE A 32 2.31 -8.99 5.38
N MET A 33 3.30 -9.39 4.58
CA MET A 33 3.34 -10.70 3.92
C MET A 33 3.39 -11.86 4.93
N ASP A 34 4.31 -11.80 5.89
CA ASP A 34 4.52 -12.86 6.89
C ASP A 34 3.25 -13.08 7.76
N SER A 35 2.53 -12.00 8.08
CA SER A 35 1.26 -12.06 8.81
C SER A 35 0.05 -12.37 7.92
N LYS A 36 0.21 -12.35 6.59
CA LYS A 36 -0.87 -12.39 5.60
C LYS A 36 -1.97 -11.37 5.91
N SER A 37 -1.58 -10.21 6.42
CA SER A 37 -2.53 -9.13 6.66
C SER A 37 -3.08 -8.61 5.32
N PRO A 38 -4.39 -8.34 5.20
CA PRO A 38 -4.97 -7.90 3.94
C PRO A 38 -4.24 -6.70 3.36
N PHE A 39 -3.90 -6.77 2.08
CA PHE A 39 -3.25 -5.72 1.31
C PHE A 39 -4.05 -5.49 0.03
N ILE A 40 -4.39 -4.24 -0.24
CA ILE A 40 -5.09 -3.81 -1.43
C ILE A 40 -4.09 -3.21 -2.41
N SER A 41 -4.03 -3.79 -3.60
CA SER A 41 -3.32 -3.20 -4.74
C SER A 41 -4.29 -2.40 -5.61
N ARG A 42 -3.79 -1.30 -6.16
CA ARG A 42 -4.47 -0.53 -7.20
C ARG A 42 -4.71 -1.34 -8.47
N GLY A 43 -3.76 -2.20 -8.87
CA GLY A 43 -3.85 -3.07 -10.04
C GLY A 43 -4.15 -2.41 -11.40
N ASP A 44 -4.00 -1.10 -11.53
CA ASP A 44 -4.50 -0.31 -12.68
C ASP A 44 -3.39 0.24 -13.60
N ASN A 45 -2.14 -0.14 -13.34
CA ASN A 45 -0.93 0.34 -14.03
C ASN A 45 -0.67 1.85 -13.91
N SER A 46 -1.31 2.52 -12.96
CA SER A 46 -0.95 3.90 -12.58
C SER A 46 0.46 3.98 -11.98
N GLY A 47 0.97 5.21 -11.83
CA GLY A 47 2.24 5.46 -11.13
C GLY A 47 2.28 4.84 -9.73
N THR A 48 1.16 4.90 -8.97
CA THR A 48 1.06 4.24 -7.66
C THR A 48 1.18 2.73 -7.77
N HIS A 49 0.50 2.08 -8.71
CA HIS A 49 0.62 0.64 -8.92
C HIS A 49 2.04 0.24 -9.35
N VAL A 50 2.70 1.03 -10.21
CA VAL A 50 4.09 0.77 -10.61
C VAL A 50 5.02 0.87 -9.41
N SER A 51 4.92 1.92 -8.60
CA SER A 51 5.74 2.10 -7.40
C SER A 51 5.48 1.03 -6.35
N GLU A 52 4.24 0.56 -6.21
CA GLU A 52 3.91 -0.59 -5.37
C GLU A 52 4.68 -1.85 -5.81
N LYS A 53 4.62 -2.21 -7.10
CA LYS A 53 5.36 -3.35 -7.65
C LYS A 53 6.87 -3.22 -7.46
N GLU A 54 7.41 -2.04 -7.69
CA GLU A 54 8.84 -1.78 -7.46
C GLU A 54 9.23 -1.96 -5.99
N LEU A 55 8.39 -1.56 -5.04
CA LEU A 55 8.68 -1.72 -3.61
C LEU A 55 8.70 -3.20 -3.21
N TRP A 56 7.75 -4.00 -3.69
CA TRP A 56 7.78 -5.45 -3.51
C TRP A 56 9.05 -6.08 -4.10
N GLN A 57 9.39 -5.70 -5.33
CA GLN A 57 10.60 -6.19 -6.00
C GLN A 57 11.89 -5.80 -5.28
N LYS A 58 12.02 -4.54 -4.85
CA LYS A 58 13.19 -4.03 -4.10
C LYS A 58 13.34 -4.71 -2.74
N ALA A 59 12.23 -5.15 -2.13
CA ALA A 59 12.24 -5.94 -0.91
C ALA A 59 12.61 -7.43 -1.16
N GLY A 60 12.72 -7.88 -2.42
CA GLY A 60 12.92 -9.28 -2.75
C GLY A 60 11.68 -10.14 -2.46
N LEU A 61 10.50 -9.53 -2.43
CA LEU A 61 9.24 -10.15 -2.03
C LEU A 61 8.30 -10.25 -3.24
N LYS A 62 7.57 -11.37 -3.34
CA LYS A 62 6.52 -11.55 -4.33
C LYS A 62 5.17 -11.71 -3.60
N PRO A 63 4.31 -10.69 -3.58
CA PRO A 63 2.99 -10.81 -2.95
C PRO A 63 2.12 -11.78 -3.75
N GLU A 64 1.61 -12.80 -3.08
CA GLU A 64 0.77 -13.84 -3.68
C GLU A 64 -0.17 -14.44 -2.63
N GLY A 65 -1.39 -14.78 -3.07
CA GLY A 65 -2.44 -15.36 -2.24
C GLY A 65 -3.53 -14.37 -1.82
N ASP A 66 -4.57 -14.88 -1.17
CA ASP A 66 -5.85 -14.18 -0.92
C ASP A 66 -5.76 -12.93 -0.04
N TRP A 67 -4.63 -12.72 0.64
CA TRP A 67 -4.37 -11.51 1.42
C TRP A 67 -3.99 -10.33 0.52
N TYR A 68 -3.37 -10.58 -0.64
CA TYR A 68 -3.01 -9.56 -1.61
C TYR A 68 -4.09 -9.47 -2.70
N ARG A 69 -4.88 -8.40 -2.68
CA ARG A 69 -6.10 -8.27 -3.49
C ARG A 69 -6.00 -7.07 -4.41
N VAL A 70 -6.32 -7.25 -5.68
CA VAL A 70 -6.49 -6.14 -6.61
C VAL A 70 -7.87 -5.53 -6.40
N TYR A 71 -7.93 -4.22 -6.18
CA TYR A 71 -9.20 -3.51 -6.14
C TYR A 71 -9.71 -3.26 -7.56
N GLU A 72 -10.90 -3.80 -7.88
CA GLU A 72 -11.51 -3.69 -9.21
C GLU A 72 -11.70 -2.25 -9.68
N LYS A 73 -11.93 -1.31 -8.75
CA LYS A 73 -12.07 0.13 -9.04
C LYS A 73 -10.80 0.92 -8.78
N GLY A 74 -9.64 0.27 -8.74
CA GLY A 74 -8.36 0.95 -8.53
C GLY A 74 -8.10 2.06 -9.54
N ALA A 75 -8.55 1.90 -10.80
CA ALA A 75 -8.45 2.93 -11.83
C ALA A 75 -9.15 4.26 -11.48
N GLU A 76 -10.05 4.28 -10.50
CA GLU A 76 -10.75 5.49 -10.06
C GLU A 76 -9.91 6.35 -9.09
N GLY A 77 -8.68 5.94 -8.77
CA GLY A 77 -7.69 6.78 -8.10
C GLY A 77 -7.38 6.42 -6.64
N ASN A 78 -6.42 7.15 -6.06
CA ASN A 78 -5.93 6.92 -4.70
C ASN A 78 -6.98 7.18 -3.62
N VAL A 79 -7.83 8.20 -3.79
CA VAL A 79 -8.90 8.52 -2.82
C VAL A 79 -9.84 7.34 -2.62
N LYS A 80 -10.34 6.74 -3.72
CA LYS A 80 -11.27 5.61 -3.63
C LYS A 80 -10.60 4.33 -3.15
N THR A 81 -9.34 4.13 -3.50
CA THR A 81 -8.55 3.00 -3.01
C THR A 81 -8.30 3.11 -1.52
N LEU A 82 -8.00 4.30 -1.00
CA LEU A 82 -7.80 4.53 0.42
C LEU A 82 -9.07 4.25 1.23
N LYS A 83 -10.22 4.76 0.78
CA LYS A 83 -11.53 4.50 1.41
C LYS A 83 -11.85 3.00 1.44
N TYR A 84 -11.69 2.33 0.31
CA TYR A 84 -11.91 0.88 0.25
C TYR A 84 -10.92 0.11 1.14
N THR A 85 -9.66 0.51 1.19
CA THR A 85 -8.65 -0.12 2.08
C THR A 85 -9.06 -0.02 3.55
N ASP A 86 -9.59 1.13 3.97
CA ASP A 86 -10.07 1.36 5.32
C ASP A 86 -11.28 0.46 5.65
N GLU A 87 -12.27 0.40 4.74
CA GLU A 87 -13.43 -0.50 4.87
C GLU A 87 -13.02 -1.97 5.01
N GLN A 88 -11.98 -2.39 4.29
CA GLN A 88 -11.43 -3.75 4.35
C GLN A 88 -10.50 -3.99 5.55
N LYS A 89 -10.22 -2.97 6.37
CA LYS A 89 -9.22 -3.00 7.45
C LYS A 89 -7.86 -3.51 6.96
N ALA A 90 -7.50 -3.12 5.73
CA ALA A 90 -6.34 -3.60 5.00
C ALA A 90 -5.19 -2.59 5.02
N TYR A 91 -4.10 -2.94 4.33
CA TYR A 91 -2.98 -2.05 3.99
C TYR A 91 -3.02 -1.68 2.50
N THR A 92 -2.47 -0.53 2.12
CA THR A 92 -2.23 -0.15 0.72
C THR A 92 -1.00 0.75 0.62
N ILE A 93 -0.48 0.92 -0.60
CA ILE A 93 0.48 1.97 -0.93
C ILE A 93 -0.26 3.11 -1.65
N ILE A 94 0.05 4.35 -1.26
CA ILE A 94 -0.55 5.58 -1.79
C ILE A 94 0.53 6.67 -1.84
N ASP A 95 0.43 7.59 -2.80
CA ASP A 95 1.30 8.76 -2.85
C ASP A 95 1.09 9.67 -1.62
N ARG A 96 2.19 10.18 -1.06
CA ARG A 96 2.12 10.99 0.18
C ARG A 96 1.26 12.24 0.00
N ALA A 97 1.31 12.88 -1.17
CA ALA A 97 0.54 14.10 -1.43
C ALA A 97 -0.96 13.87 -1.25
N THR A 98 -1.52 12.83 -1.87
CA THR A 98 -2.94 12.45 -1.71
C THR A 98 -3.25 12.09 -0.27
N TYR A 99 -2.36 11.36 0.42
CA TYR A 99 -2.58 11.03 1.83
C TYR A 99 -2.67 12.28 2.71
N LEU A 100 -1.78 13.26 2.51
CA LEU A 100 -1.79 14.51 3.27
C LEU A 100 -3.04 15.34 3.00
N THR A 101 -3.48 15.45 1.74
CA THR A 101 -4.71 16.18 1.38
C THR A 101 -5.98 15.59 2.02
N LEU A 102 -5.99 14.30 2.35
CA LEU A 102 -7.15 13.62 2.94
C LEU A 102 -7.10 13.55 4.47
N LYS A 103 -5.97 13.90 5.08
CA LYS A 103 -5.78 13.84 6.53
C LYS A 103 -6.21 15.14 7.23
N ASP A 104 -6.22 16.24 6.48
CA ASP A 104 -6.74 17.54 6.90
C ASP A 104 -8.28 17.58 6.83
#